data_AF-E2N968-F1
#
_entry.id   AF-E2N968-F1
#
_cell.length_a   1.000
_cell.length_b   1.000
_cell.length_c   1.000
_cell.angle_alpha   90.00
_cell.angle_beta   90.00
_cell.angle_gamma   90.00
#
_symmetry.space_group_name_H-M   'P 1'
#
loop_
_entity.id
_entity.type
_entity.pdbx_description
1 polymer ?
#
loop_
_entity_poly.entity_id
_entity_poly.type
_entity_poly.pdbx_seq_one_letter_code
_entity_poly.pdbx_strand_id
1 'polypeptide(L)'
;MAPGHFNAIFLADSNPLEQKEYKDAFNEAKKQGAFIFWNHPGWAAQQPDTTKWWPEHTELYNEGCMHGIEVANGPLYMPEAVQWCLDKNLTMIGTSDIHQPIQTDYDFSKDEHRTMTFVFAKERSLKGIREALDNRRTAAYYRELVIGREDLLRPFFEKCVEIEEISRNEKGVTLSITNTTDLVLKLKKTAHDTSLVYFRDMTLKPHTRYSVRIGFDNSIKGGDMNFEVTNFIVAPDKGLEYTISL
;
A
#
# COMPACT_ATOMS: atom_id res chain seq x y z
N MET A 1 9.67 18.64 -16.57
CA MET A 1 11.02 18.37 -17.14
C MET A 1 11.56 17.14 -16.41
N ALA A 2 12.04 16.12 -17.13
CA ALA A 2 12.65 14.94 -16.53
C ALA A 2 14.05 15.31 -15.95
N PRO A 3 14.51 14.65 -14.87
CA PRO A 3 13.87 13.52 -14.18
C PRO A 3 12.78 13.94 -13.17
N GLY A 4 12.46 15.23 -13.02
CA GLY A 4 11.51 15.69 -12.01
C GLY A 4 12.15 15.73 -10.62
N HIS A 5 11.42 15.36 -9.57
CA HIS A 5 11.88 15.49 -8.18
C HIS A 5 12.15 14.13 -7.54
N PHE A 6 13.23 14.04 -6.76
CA PHE A 6 13.60 12.84 -6.03
C PHE A 6 14.00 13.20 -4.61
N ASN A 7 13.68 12.32 -3.68
CA ASN A 7 14.22 12.38 -2.33
C ASN A 7 15.42 11.45 -2.20
N ALA A 8 16.50 11.97 -1.62
CA ALA A 8 17.61 11.19 -1.11
C ALA A 8 17.56 11.21 0.42
N ILE A 9 17.34 10.06 1.03
CA ILE A 9 17.28 9.90 2.50
C ILE A 9 18.43 9.00 2.99
N PHE A 10 18.68 9.02 4.30
CA PHE A 10 19.90 8.45 4.91
C PHE A 10 21.19 9.11 4.42
N LEU A 11 21.14 10.41 4.11
CA LEU A 11 22.32 11.22 3.84
C LEU A 11 23.12 11.46 5.13
N ALA A 12 24.44 11.59 4.96
CA ALA A 12 25.34 12.07 6.01
C ALA A 12 25.53 13.60 5.93
N ASP A 13 25.51 14.17 4.72
CA ASP A 13 25.61 15.60 4.45
C ASP A 13 24.75 15.98 3.24
N SER A 14 23.90 16.99 3.39
CA SER A 14 23.03 17.47 2.31
C SER A 14 23.74 18.47 1.39
N ASN A 15 24.76 19.19 1.86
CA ASN A 15 25.38 20.27 1.08
C ASN A 15 25.94 19.80 -0.29
N PRO A 16 26.58 18.62 -0.40
CA PRO A 16 27.11 18.15 -1.68
C PRO A 16 26.05 17.94 -2.77
N LEU A 17 24.77 17.82 -2.42
CA LEU A 17 23.70 17.64 -3.42
C LEU A 17 23.42 18.93 -4.20
N GLU A 18 23.87 20.09 -3.73
CA GLU A 18 23.77 21.34 -4.49
C GLU A 18 24.78 21.35 -5.64
N GLN A 19 24.35 20.86 -6.80
CA GLN A 19 25.15 20.76 -8.01
C GLN A 19 24.46 21.45 -9.18
N LYS A 20 25.25 21.89 -10.15
CA LYS A 20 24.72 22.51 -11.38
C LYS A 20 23.96 21.51 -12.24
N GLU A 21 24.54 20.34 -12.47
CA GLU A 21 23.93 19.28 -13.26
C GLU A 21 23.23 18.29 -12.33
N TYR A 22 21.98 17.91 -12.64
CA TYR A 22 21.22 17.02 -11.76
C TYR A 22 21.93 15.67 -11.57
N LYS A 23 22.60 15.15 -12.61
CA LYS A 23 23.34 13.87 -12.54
C LYS A 23 24.41 13.91 -11.46
N ASP A 24 25.07 15.05 -11.27
CA ASP A 24 26.07 15.21 -10.22
C ASP A 24 25.43 15.18 -8.83
N ALA A 25 24.24 15.78 -8.66
CA ALA A 25 23.48 15.69 -7.39
C ALA A 25 23.12 14.23 -7.04
N PHE A 26 22.68 13.43 -8.01
CA PHE A 26 22.44 11.99 -7.80
C PHE A 26 23.73 11.23 -7.48
N ASN A 27 24.83 11.54 -8.16
CA ASN A 27 26.13 10.94 -7.87
C ASN A 27 26.60 11.24 -6.44
N GLU A 28 26.41 12.47 -5.94
CA GLU A 28 26.75 12.83 -4.56
C GLU A 28 25.86 12.12 -3.54
N ALA A 29 24.54 12.01 -3.80
CA ALA A 29 23.65 11.20 -2.96
C ALA A 29 24.05 9.71 -2.94
N LYS A 30 24.37 9.15 -4.11
CA LYS A 30 24.80 7.76 -4.26
C LYS A 30 26.15 7.48 -3.58
N LYS A 31 27.12 8.41 -3.63
CA LYS A 31 28.41 8.30 -2.93
C LYS A 31 28.22 8.13 -1.41
N GLN A 32 27.16 8.71 -0.86
CA GLN A 32 26.79 8.58 0.55
C GLN A 32 26.00 7.28 0.85
N GLY A 33 25.67 6.49 -0.18
CA GLY A 33 24.83 5.31 -0.04
C GLY A 33 23.38 5.63 0.28
N ALA A 34 22.87 6.80 -0.13
CA ALA A 34 21.49 7.22 0.13
C ALA A 34 20.46 6.21 -0.40
N PHE A 35 19.31 6.13 0.27
CA PHE A 35 18.13 5.53 -0.33
C PHE A 35 17.40 6.63 -1.11
N ILE A 36 17.34 6.46 -2.43
CA ILE A 36 16.85 7.46 -3.38
C ILE A 36 15.53 6.99 -3.99
N PHE A 37 14.47 7.80 -3.96
CA PHE A 37 13.18 7.47 -4.55
C PHE A 37 12.58 8.63 -5.35
N TRP A 38 11.80 8.29 -6.38
CA TRP A 38 11.13 9.26 -7.26
C TRP A 38 9.87 9.80 -6.59
N ASN A 39 9.78 11.14 -6.49
CA ASN A 39 8.65 11.82 -5.85
C ASN A 39 7.53 12.07 -6.87
N HIS A 40 6.28 11.95 -6.40
CA HIS A 40 5.06 12.38 -7.06
C HIS A 40 5.07 12.28 -8.62
N PRO A 41 5.33 11.09 -9.20
CA PRO A 41 5.47 10.92 -10.65
C PRO A 41 4.29 11.48 -11.46
N GLY A 42 3.07 11.40 -10.92
CA GLY A 42 1.85 11.91 -11.55
C GLY A 42 1.53 13.38 -11.24
N TRP A 43 2.45 14.15 -10.68
CA TRP A 43 2.18 15.56 -10.38
C TRP A 43 1.94 16.37 -11.67
N ALA A 44 0.72 16.85 -11.83
CA ALA A 44 0.23 17.47 -13.06
C ALA A 44 1.02 18.72 -13.50
N ALA A 45 1.71 19.41 -12.57
CA ALA A 45 2.55 20.55 -12.95
C ALA A 45 3.78 20.13 -13.78
N GLN A 46 4.23 18.89 -13.67
CA GLN A 46 5.32 18.33 -14.49
C GLN A 46 4.83 17.39 -15.59
N GLN A 47 3.72 16.69 -15.34
CA GLN A 47 3.12 15.72 -16.27
C GLN A 47 1.59 15.91 -16.34
N PRO A 48 1.09 16.95 -17.04
CA PRO A 48 -0.32 17.37 -16.96
C PRO A 48 -1.31 16.38 -17.54
N ASP A 49 -0.92 15.66 -18.60
CA ASP A 49 -1.84 14.79 -19.34
C ASP A 49 -1.70 13.31 -18.98
N THR A 50 -0.48 12.85 -18.67
CA THR A 50 -0.18 11.43 -18.48
C THR A 50 1.09 11.25 -17.66
N THR A 51 1.03 10.37 -16.66
CA THR A 51 2.17 9.93 -15.85
C THR A 51 3.08 9.01 -16.68
N LYS A 52 4.18 9.54 -17.22
CA LYS A 52 5.10 8.79 -18.10
C LYS A 52 6.39 8.41 -17.39
N TRP A 53 6.97 7.29 -17.83
CA TRP A 53 8.34 6.89 -17.55
C TRP A 53 9.25 7.37 -18.68
N TRP A 54 10.22 8.22 -18.37
CA TRP A 54 11.13 8.85 -19.37
C TRP A 54 12.48 8.12 -19.47
N PRO A 55 13.27 8.32 -20.55
CA PRO A 55 14.60 7.74 -20.67
C PRO A 55 15.52 8.04 -19.48
N GLU A 56 15.44 9.23 -18.89
CA GLU A 56 16.22 9.64 -17.72
C GLU A 56 15.89 8.79 -16.49
N HIS A 57 14.63 8.36 -16.33
CA HIS A 57 14.24 7.45 -15.24
C HIS A 57 14.83 6.06 -15.46
N THR A 58 14.94 5.60 -16.72
CA THR A 58 15.64 4.35 -17.05
C THR A 58 17.13 4.46 -16.73
N GLU A 59 17.78 5.58 -17.08
CA GLU A 59 19.19 5.82 -16.75
C GLU A 59 19.41 5.79 -15.24
N LEU A 60 18.65 6.59 -14.47
CA LEU A 60 18.75 6.63 -13.00
C LEU A 60 18.47 5.27 -12.35
N TYR A 61 17.49 4.52 -12.83
CA TYR A 61 17.22 3.17 -12.35
C TYR A 61 18.41 2.22 -12.59
N ASN A 62 18.94 2.20 -13.82
CA ASN A 62 20.06 1.33 -14.19
C ASN A 62 21.36 1.71 -13.46
N GLU A 63 21.54 2.99 -13.15
CA GLU A 63 22.68 3.50 -12.38
C GLU A 63 22.57 3.23 -10.88
N GLY A 64 21.48 2.64 -10.38
CA GLY A 64 21.26 2.43 -8.95
C GLY A 64 20.96 3.72 -8.19
N CYS A 65 20.38 4.70 -8.88
CA CYS A 65 19.93 5.99 -8.34
C CYS A 65 18.41 6.03 -8.11
N MET A 66 17.73 4.88 -8.17
CA MET A 66 16.30 4.75 -7.89
C MET A 66 16.01 3.42 -7.19
N HIS A 67 15.56 3.50 -5.94
CA HIS A 67 15.29 2.37 -5.05
C HIS A 67 13.79 2.26 -4.69
N GLY A 68 13.03 3.32 -4.95
CA GLY A 68 11.60 3.40 -4.69
C GLY A 68 10.93 4.47 -5.53
N ILE A 69 9.60 4.47 -5.50
CA ILE A 69 8.75 5.48 -6.12
C ILE A 69 7.60 5.78 -5.16
N GLU A 70 7.21 7.04 -5.05
CA GLU A 70 5.96 7.41 -4.40
C GLU A 70 4.77 6.89 -5.23
N VAL A 71 4.00 5.97 -4.64
CA VAL A 71 2.71 5.53 -5.18
C VAL A 71 1.57 6.40 -4.65
N ALA A 72 1.83 7.15 -3.57
CA ALA A 72 0.95 8.18 -3.04
C ALA A 72 1.76 9.33 -2.43
N ASN A 73 1.33 10.56 -2.67
CA ASN A 73 1.94 11.78 -2.15
C ASN A 73 0.82 12.74 -1.72
N GLY A 74 0.75 13.06 -0.43
CA GLY A 74 -0.32 13.90 0.11
C GLY A 74 -1.71 13.38 -0.32
N PRO A 75 -2.54 14.18 -1.00
CA PRO A 75 -3.85 13.76 -1.51
C PRO A 75 -3.81 13.10 -2.91
N LEU A 76 -2.64 12.85 -3.48
CA LEU A 76 -2.45 12.31 -4.83
C LEU A 76 -2.12 10.81 -4.78
N TYR A 77 -2.91 10.00 -5.48
CA TYR A 77 -2.64 8.57 -5.74
C TYR A 77 -2.20 8.36 -7.19
N MET A 78 -1.18 7.53 -7.41
CA MET A 78 -0.52 7.34 -8.70
C MET A 78 -0.42 5.84 -9.04
N PRO A 79 -1.47 5.22 -9.63
CA PRO A 79 -1.49 3.79 -9.90
C PRO A 79 -0.39 3.34 -10.88
N GLU A 80 0.05 4.19 -11.81
CA GLU A 80 1.15 3.86 -12.74
C GLU A 80 2.45 3.53 -11.99
N ALA A 81 2.70 4.23 -10.87
CA ALA A 81 3.86 3.98 -10.02
C ALA A 81 3.78 2.62 -9.31
N VAL A 82 2.58 2.14 -8.98
CA VAL A 82 2.39 0.79 -8.41
C VAL A 82 2.90 -0.25 -9.40
N GLN A 83 2.51 -0.14 -10.68
CA GLN A 83 2.97 -1.06 -11.72
C GLN A 83 4.48 -0.98 -11.92
N TRP A 84 5.06 0.22 -11.99
CA TRP A 84 6.52 0.37 -12.12
C TRP A 84 7.27 -0.24 -10.94
N CYS A 85 6.76 -0.12 -9.71
CA CYS A 85 7.37 -0.75 -8.53
C CYS A 85 7.33 -2.29 -8.61
N LEU A 86 6.27 -2.87 -9.17
CA LEU A 86 6.17 -4.30 -9.40
C LEU A 86 7.16 -4.75 -10.49
N ASP A 87 7.11 -4.11 -11.66
CA ASP A 87 7.91 -4.49 -12.84
C ASP A 87 9.42 -4.32 -12.61
N LYS A 88 9.81 -3.27 -11.88
CA LYS A 88 11.21 -2.89 -11.66
C LYS A 88 11.72 -3.26 -10.28
N ASN A 89 10.93 -4.02 -9.51
CA ASN A 89 11.29 -4.43 -8.15
C ASN A 89 11.74 -3.24 -7.27
N LEU A 90 10.93 -2.18 -7.21
CA LEU A 90 11.19 -0.97 -6.42
C LEU A 90 10.32 -0.91 -5.16
N THR A 91 10.73 -0.10 -4.19
CA THR A 91 9.97 0.11 -2.95
C THR A 91 8.79 1.06 -3.21
N MET A 92 7.60 0.67 -2.78
CA MET A 92 6.42 1.54 -2.83
C MET A 92 6.45 2.48 -1.63
N ILE A 93 6.37 3.79 -1.88
CA ILE A 93 6.45 4.83 -0.84
C ILE A 93 5.16 5.64 -0.82
N GLY A 94 4.71 5.99 0.39
CA GLY A 94 3.66 6.97 0.65
C GLY A 94 4.18 8.09 1.55
N THR A 95 4.08 9.34 1.13
CA THR A 95 4.49 10.50 1.93
C THR A 95 3.41 11.57 1.98
N SER A 96 3.54 12.51 2.92
CA SER A 96 2.58 13.60 3.06
C SER A 96 2.91 14.82 2.21
N ASP A 97 4.19 14.99 1.84
CA ASP A 97 4.75 16.18 1.17
C ASP A 97 4.25 17.51 1.76
N ILE A 98 4.31 17.58 3.09
CA ILE A 98 3.57 18.58 3.85
C ILE A 98 4.33 19.92 3.83
N HIS A 99 3.64 20.97 3.39
CA HIS A 99 4.18 22.34 3.38
C HIS A 99 3.48 23.24 4.40
N GLN A 100 2.21 22.94 4.70
CA GLN A 100 1.41 23.64 5.69
C GLN A 100 1.49 22.97 7.07
N PRO A 101 1.02 23.61 8.16
CA PRO A 101 0.69 22.87 9.37
C PRO A 101 -0.23 21.68 9.03
N ILE A 102 0.02 20.51 9.61
CA ILE A 102 -0.62 19.26 9.16
C ILE A 102 -2.16 19.32 9.21
N GLN A 103 -2.72 20.08 10.15
CA GLN A 103 -4.17 20.26 10.34
C GLN A 103 -4.82 21.12 9.25
N THR A 104 -4.04 21.84 8.44
CA THR A 104 -4.54 22.61 7.30
C THR A 104 -4.89 21.67 6.14
N ASP A 105 -4.10 20.61 5.95
CA ASP A 105 -4.19 19.73 4.78
C ASP A 105 -4.96 18.44 5.06
N TYR A 106 -5.14 18.08 6.34
CA TYR A 106 -5.87 16.88 6.76
C TYR A 106 -6.94 17.25 7.81
N ASP A 107 -8.20 16.92 7.51
CA ASP A 107 -9.33 17.12 8.41
C ASP A 107 -9.45 15.96 9.40
N PHE A 108 -8.66 16.03 10.47
CA PHE A 108 -8.68 15.03 11.55
C PHE A 108 -10.05 14.89 12.24
N SER A 109 -10.97 15.85 12.10
CA SER A 109 -12.33 15.73 12.64
C SER A 109 -13.21 14.76 11.85
N LYS A 110 -12.80 14.43 10.63
CA LYS A 110 -13.43 13.43 9.75
C LYS A 110 -12.61 12.14 9.65
N ASP A 111 -11.77 11.89 10.66
CA ASP A 111 -10.87 10.73 10.72
C ASP A 111 -9.89 10.64 9.53
N GLU A 112 -9.56 11.77 8.89
CA GLU A 112 -8.47 11.79 7.92
C GLU A 112 -7.11 11.58 8.62
N HIS A 113 -6.17 11.00 7.90
CA HIS A 113 -4.79 10.85 8.35
C HIS A 113 -3.83 11.28 7.26
N ARG A 114 -2.60 11.63 7.67
CA ARG A 114 -1.55 11.93 6.70
C ARG A 114 -1.20 10.70 5.86
N THR A 115 -0.98 10.90 4.56
CA THR A 115 -0.39 9.85 3.72
C THR A 115 0.98 9.48 4.28
N MET A 116 1.23 8.18 4.44
CA MET A 116 2.43 7.67 5.10
C MET A 116 2.84 6.31 4.55
N THR A 117 3.97 5.79 5.03
CA THR A 117 4.45 4.45 4.69
C THR A 117 4.50 3.58 5.94
N PHE A 118 3.81 2.44 5.93
CA PHE A 118 4.10 1.36 6.87
C PHE A 118 5.41 0.68 6.48
N VAL A 119 6.36 0.64 7.41
CA VAL A 119 7.67 0.01 7.23
C VAL A 119 7.75 -1.20 8.15
N PHE A 120 7.81 -2.40 7.58
CA PHE A 120 7.84 -3.65 8.34
C PHE A 120 9.26 -3.97 8.83
N ALA A 121 9.85 -3.12 9.66
CA ALA A 121 11.23 -3.28 10.13
C ALA A 121 11.40 -4.44 11.13
N LYS A 122 12.60 -5.03 11.18
CA LYS A 122 12.95 -6.05 12.18
C LYS A 122 13.21 -5.44 13.57
N GLU A 123 13.55 -4.16 13.60
CA GLU A 123 13.81 -3.39 14.81
C GLU A 123 13.53 -1.90 14.57
N ARG A 124 13.23 -1.17 15.65
CA ARG A 124 12.99 0.29 15.60
C ARG A 124 14.32 1.06 15.67
N SER A 125 15.09 1.00 14.59
CA SER A 125 16.37 1.72 14.44
C SER A 125 16.50 2.31 13.03
N LEU A 126 17.41 3.27 12.84
CA LEU A 126 17.74 3.79 11.49
C LEU A 126 18.14 2.64 10.55
N LYS A 127 18.93 1.68 11.04
CA LYS A 127 19.36 0.50 10.30
C LYS A 127 18.19 -0.43 9.97
N GLY A 128 17.28 -0.64 10.91
CA GLY A 128 16.08 -1.48 10.72
C GLY A 128 15.13 -0.90 9.67
N ILE A 129 14.93 0.42 9.67
CA ILE A 129 14.14 1.10 8.64
C ILE A 129 14.84 1.00 7.29
N ARG A 130 16.15 1.32 7.24
CA ARG A 130 16.92 1.22 5.99
C ARG A 130 16.88 -0.17 5.38
N GLU A 131 17.10 -1.21 6.19
CA GLU A 131 17.06 -2.59 5.73
C GLU A 131 15.68 -3.01 5.24
N ALA A 132 14.59 -2.52 5.85
CA ALA A 132 13.24 -2.77 5.36
C ALA A 132 12.98 -2.09 4.02
N LEU A 133 13.44 -0.85 3.83
CA LEU A 133 13.35 -0.12 2.56
C LEU A 133 14.16 -0.81 1.46
N ASP A 134 15.42 -1.20 1.72
CA ASP A 134 16.27 -1.91 0.76
C ASP A 134 15.65 -3.25 0.32
N ASN A 135 14.85 -3.87 1.19
CA ASN A 135 14.13 -5.12 0.93
C ASN A 135 12.67 -4.91 0.51
N ARG A 136 12.26 -3.66 0.27
CA ARG A 136 10.92 -3.27 -0.22
C ARG A 136 9.78 -3.76 0.67
N ARG A 137 10.04 -3.87 1.98
CA ARG A 137 9.09 -4.32 3.00
C ARG A 137 8.26 -3.14 3.49
N THR A 138 7.48 -2.57 2.57
CA THR A 138 6.64 -1.39 2.79
C THR A 138 5.23 -1.56 2.24
N ALA A 139 4.31 -0.79 2.79
CA ALA A 139 3.03 -0.49 2.19
C ALA A 139 2.70 1.01 2.37
N ALA A 140 2.28 1.69 1.32
CA ALA A 140 1.81 3.07 1.41
C ALA A 140 0.38 3.10 1.97
N TYR A 141 0.14 3.94 2.98
CA TYR A 141 -1.18 4.14 3.57
C TYR A 141 -1.70 5.51 3.13
N TYR A 142 -2.73 5.49 2.28
CA TYR A 142 -3.29 6.65 1.60
C TYR A 142 -4.81 6.63 1.73
N ARG A 143 -5.37 7.55 2.51
CA ARG A 143 -6.80 7.54 2.86
C ARG A 143 -7.20 6.13 3.34
N GLU A 144 -8.23 5.55 2.75
CA GLU A 144 -8.64 4.18 3.12
C GLU A 144 -7.82 3.09 2.40
N LEU A 145 -6.86 3.42 1.54
CA LEU A 145 -6.08 2.44 0.77
C LEU A 145 -4.78 2.05 1.49
N VAL A 146 -4.48 0.75 1.50
CA VAL A 146 -3.17 0.20 1.81
C VAL A 146 -2.59 -0.39 0.53
N ILE A 147 -1.49 0.16 0.04
CA ILE A 147 -0.92 -0.14 -1.27
C ILE A 147 0.43 -0.83 -1.08
N GLY A 148 0.57 -2.07 -1.54
CA GLY A 148 1.76 -2.88 -1.28
C GLY A 148 1.76 -4.19 -2.06
N ARG A 149 2.83 -4.97 -1.94
CA ARG A 149 2.89 -6.28 -2.59
C ARG A 149 1.97 -7.28 -1.89
N GLU A 150 1.39 -8.19 -2.66
CA GLU A 150 0.48 -9.23 -2.16
C GLU A 150 1.12 -10.09 -1.06
N ASP A 151 2.40 -10.43 -1.19
CA ASP A 151 3.16 -11.22 -0.21
C ASP A 151 3.30 -10.53 1.17
N LEU A 152 3.14 -9.21 1.22
CA LEU A 152 3.07 -8.43 2.45
C LEU A 152 1.63 -8.18 2.89
N LEU A 153 0.74 -7.82 1.95
CA LEU A 153 -0.63 -7.44 2.29
C LEU A 153 -1.49 -8.62 2.72
N ARG A 154 -1.25 -9.82 2.20
CA ARG A 154 -1.96 -11.04 2.62
C ARG A 154 -1.76 -11.35 4.11
N PRO A 155 -0.52 -11.54 4.61
CA PRO A 155 -0.30 -11.77 6.04
C PRO A 155 -0.62 -10.53 6.88
N PHE A 156 -0.56 -9.32 6.32
CA PHE A 156 -1.01 -8.12 7.03
C PHE A 156 -2.52 -8.14 7.28
N PHE A 157 -3.34 -8.44 6.26
CA PHE A 157 -4.79 -8.57 6.39
C PHE A 157 -5.18 -9.65 7.42
N GLU A 158 -4.49 -10.79 7.41
CA GLU A 158 -4.65 -11.86 8.41
C GLU A 158 -4.46 -11.39 9.85
N LYS A 159 -3.60 -10.39 10.06
CA LYS A 159 -3.39 -9.77 11.37
C LYS A 159 -4.36 -8.63 11.66
N CYS A 160 -5.07 -8.12 10.65
CA CYS A 160 -6.09 -7.09 10.84
C CYS A 160 -7.43 -7.66 11.33
N VAL A 161 -7.68 -8.95 11.09
CA VAL A 161 -8.95 -9.60 11.44
C VAL A 161 -8.77 -10.79 12.37
N GLU A 162 -9.67 -10.91 13.34
CA GLU A 162 -9.87 -12.11 14.13
C GLU A 162 -11.16 -12.79 13.67
N ILE A 163 -11.09 -14.07 13.30
CA ILE A 163 -12.20 -14.84 12.75
C ILE A 163 -12.43 -16.06 13.64
N GLU A 164 -13.64 -16.20 14.17
CA GLU A 164 -14.05 -17.31 15.03
C GLU A 164 -15.32 -17.95 14.48
N GLU A 165 -15.36 -19.28 14.43
CA GLU A 165 -16.62 -20.00 14.18
C GLU A 165 -17.45 -20.05 15.45
N ILE A 166 -18.63 -19.41 15.43
CA ILE A 166 -19.53 -19.33 16.58
C ILE A 166 -20.50 -20.52 16.60
N SER A 167 -20.99 -20.93 15.44
CA SER A 167 -21.88 -22.09 15.32
C SER A 167 -21.91 -22.64 13.90
N ARG A 168 -22.18 -23.94 13.80
CA ARG A 168 -22.36 -24.65 12.52
C ARG A 168 -23.50 -25.65 12.64
N ASN A 169 -24.27 -25.75 11.56
CA ASN A 169 -25.29 -26.77 11.37
C ASN A 169 -25.42 -27.11 9.88
N GLU A 170 -26.36 -28.00 9.53
CA GLU A 170 -26.60 -28.42 8.15
C GLU A 170 -26.99 -27.28 7.20
N LYS A 171 -27.49 -26.16 7.72
CA LYS A 171 -27.89 -24.98 6.93
C LYS A 171 -26.78 -23.95 6.81
N GLY A 172 -25.58 -24.18 7.37
CA GLY A 172 -24.47 -23.24 7.29
C GLY A 172 -23.77 -22.89 8.59
N VAL A 173 -22.88 -21.90 8.50
CA VAL A 173 -21.93 -21.47 9.53
C VAL A 173 -22.19 -20.02 9.90
N THR A 174 -22.01 -19.69 11.17
CA THR A 174 -21.98 -18.32 11.66
C THR A 174 -20.58 -18.01 12.17
N LEU A 175 -19.92 -17.02 11.58
CA LEU A 175 -18.62 -16.51 12.01
C LEU A 175 -18.79 -15.24 12.85
N SER A 176 -17.90 -15.03 13.80
CA SER A 176 -17.58 -13.73 14.38
C SER A 176 -16.33 -13.20 13.68
N ILE A 177 -16.43 -12.05 13.03
CA ILE A 177 -15.30 -11.38 12.38
C ILE A 177 -15.07 -10.04 13.07
N THR A 178 -13.91 -9.87 13.68
CA THR A 178 -13.52 -8.63 14.37
C THR A 178 -12.40 -7.96 13.59
N ASN A 179 -12.59 -6.70 13.21
CA ASN A 179 -11.48 -5.86 12.78
C ASN A 179 -10.79 -5.29 14.02
N THR A 180 -9.51 -5.61 14.20
CA THR A 180 -8.72 -5.24 15.38
C THR A 180 -7.82 -4.03 15.15
N THR A 181 -8.08 -3.26 14.10
CA THR A 181 -7.21 -2.17 13.63
C THR A 181 -7.95 -0.85 13.52
N ASP A 182 -7.18 0.22 13.30
CA ASP A 182 -7.67 1.56 12.94
C ASP A 182 -8.07 1.67 11.46
N LEU A 183 -7.79 0.66 10.64
CA LEU A 183 -8.09 0.66 9.21
C LEU A 183 -9.52 0.21 8.98
N VAL A 184 -10.28 0.90 8.14
CA VAL A 184 -11.51 0.32 7.57
C VAL A 184 -11.15 -0.77 6.57
N LEU A 185 -11.88 -1.89 6.55
CA LEU A 185 -11.67 -2.98 5.59
C LEU A 185 -12.92 -3.15 4.72
N LYS A 186 -12.76 -3.12 3.40
CA LYS A 186 -13.87 -3.19 2.43
C LYS A 186 -13.81 -4.49 1.64
N LEU A 187 -14.73 -5.39 1.93
CA LEU A 187 -14.79 -6.73 1.36
C LEU A 187 -15.85 -6.78 0.25
N LYS A 188 -15.50 -7.39 -0.88
CA LYS A 188 -16.39 -7.61 -2.00
C LYS A 188 -16.30 -9.05 -2.46
N LYS A 189 -17.42 -9.75 -2.48
CA LYS A 189 -17.53 -11.15 -2.92
C LYS A 189 -16.98 -11.32 -4.34
N THR A 190 -16.20 -12.38 -4.54
CA THR A 190 -15.66 -12.76 -5.85
C THR A 190 -16.25 -14.10 -6.32
N ALA A 191 -15.61 -14.77 -7.30
CA ALA A 191 -16.10 -16.03 -7.84
C ALA A 191 -16.15 -17.12 -6.74
N HIS A 192 -17.29 -17.81 -6.61
CA HIS A 192 -17.55 -18.78 -5.55
C HIS A 192 -18.57 -19.83 -6.01
N ASP A 193 -18.68 -20.93 -5.27
CA ASP A 193 -19.82 -21.86 -5.40
C ASP A 193 -21.11 -21.13 -5.00
N THR A 194 -22.07 -21.08 -5.92
CA THR A 194 -23.36 -20.40 -5.69
C THR A 194 -24.20 -21.05 -4.60
N SER A 195 -23.88 -22.28 -4.20
CA SER A 195 -24.48 -22.97 -3.06
C SER A 195 -24.00 -22.42 -1.71
N LEU A 196 -22.95 -21.59 -1.70
CA LEU A 196 -22.42 -20.92 -0.52
C LEU A 196 -22.94 -19.46 -0.44
N VAL A 197 -23.91 -19.21 0.43
CA VAL A 197 -24.62 -17.92 0.49
C VAL A 197 -24.08 -17.01 1.58
N TYR A 198 -23.35 -15.97 1.21
CA TYR A 198 -22.80 -14.94 2.13
C TYR A 198 -22.95 -13.52 1.54
N PHE A 199 -22.40 -12.51 2.22
CA PHE A 199 -22.48 -11.09 1.81
C PHE A 199 -22.04 -10.86 0.35
N ARG A 200 -22.56 -9.80 -0.28
CA ARG A 200 -22.03 -9.29 -1.57
C ARG A 200 -20.92 -8.27 -1.35
N ASP A 201 -21.20 -7.32 -0.46
CA ASP A 201 -20.29 -6.28 -0.04
C ASP A 201 -20.37 -6.17 1.49
N MET A 202 -19.26 -5.93 2.15
CA MET A 202 -19.19 -5.75 3.59
C MET A 202 -18.11 -4.73 3.95
N THR A 203 -18.37 -3.89 4.95
CA THR A 203 -17.39 -2.97 5.50
C THR A 203 -17.16 -3.29 6.96
N LEU A 204 -15.93 -3.68 7.30
CA LEU A 204 -15.50 -3.88 8.68
C LEU A 204 -14.91 -2.56 9.19
N LYS A 205 -15.67 -1.84 10.01
CA LYS A 205 -15.20 -0.61 10.65
C LYS A 205 -14.09 -0.91 11.65
N PRO A 206 -13.21 0.07 11.94
CA PRO A 206 -12.20 -0.06 12.98
C PRO A 206 -12.76 -0.60 14.29
N HIS A 207 -12.00 -1.47 14.97
CA HIS A 207 -12.30 -2.03 16.29
C HIS A 207 -13.72 -2.60 16.45
N THR A 208 -14.30 -3.13 15.38
CA THR A 208 -15.71 -3.57 15.37
C THR A 208 -15.82 -5.08 15.09
N ARG A 209 -16.66 -5.75 15.89
CA ARG A 209 -17.02 -7.16 15.72
C ARG A 209 -18.36 -7.31 14.98
N TYR A 210 -18.40 -8.22 14.03
CA TYR A 210 -19.57 -8.54 13.22
C TYR A 210 -19.91 -10.03 13.33
N SER A 211 -21.21 -10.35 13.36
CA SER A 211 -21.69 -11.71 13.18
C SER A 211 -22.07 -11.92 11.72
N VAL A 212 -21.40 -12.84 11.04
CA VAL A 212 -21.56 -13.11 9.61
C VAL A 212 -22.11 -14.51 9.42
N ARG A 213 -23.33 -14.59 8.86
CA ARG A 213 -23.95 -15.88 8.50
C ARG A 213 -23.57 -16.27 7.08
N ILE A 214 -23.11 -17.51 6.92
CA ILE A 214 -22.89 -18.18 5.65
C ILE A 214 -23.88 -19.34 5.56
N GLY A 215 -24.75 -19.31 4.55
CA GLY A 215 -25.73 -20.35 4.26
C GLY A 215 -25.15 -21.47 3.41
N PHE A 216 -25.58 -22.69 3.67
CA PHE A 216 -25.33 -23.86 2.83
C PHE A 216 -26.62 -24.25 2.11
N ASP A 217 -26.61 -24.10 0.80
CA ASP A 217 -27.66 -24.59 -0.10
C ASP A 217 -27.20 -25.88 -0.79
N ASN A 218 -28.12 -26.58 -1.47
CA ASN A 218 -27.82 -27.80 -2.24
C ASN A 218 -27.07 -28.90 -1.44
N SER A 219 -27.24 -28.92 -0.12
CA SER A 219 -26.62 -29.89 0.81
C SER A 219 -25.08 -29.84 0.88
N ILE A 220 -24.44 -28.70 0.53
CA ILE A 220 -23.02 -28.50 0.81
C ILE A 220 -22.75 -28.47 2.32
N LYS A 221 -21.53 -28.77 2.75
CA LYS A 221 -21.14 -28.82 4.18
C LYS A 221 -20.04 -27.83 4.56
N GLY A 222 -19.56 -27.06 3.58
CA GLY A 222 -18.38 -26.21 3.66
C GLY A 222 -18.07 -25.66 2.28
N GLY A 223 -16.98 -24.90 2.18
CA GLY A 223 -16.55 -24.28 0.93
C GLY A 223 -15.74 -23.02 1.15
N ASP A 224 -15.29 -22.43 0.06
CA ASP A 224 -14.42 -21.27 0.07
C ASP A 224 -15.24 -19.98 0.00
N MET A 225 -15.23 -19.21 1.09
CA MET A 225 -15.81 -17.87 1.13
C MET A 225 -14.79 -16.88 0.52
N ASN A 226 -14.91 -16.66 -0.79
CA ASN A 226 -14.00 -15.84 -1.59
C ASN A 226 -14.43 -14.37 -1.67
N PHE A 227 -13.48 -13.47 -1.43
CA PHE A 227 -13.70 -12.04 -1.56
C PHE A 227 -12.41 -11.27 -1.83
N GLU A 228 -12.56 -10.10 -2.43
CA GLU A 228 -11.53 -9.09 -2.59
C GLU A 228 -11.59 -8.11 -1.42
N VAL A 229 -10.45 -7.83 -0.80
CA VAL A 229 -10.24 -6.68 0.09
C VAL A 229 -9.93 -5.48 -0.81
N THR A 230 -10.98 -4.79 -1.24
CA THR A 230 -10.95 -3.80 -2.33
C THR A 230 -10.07 -2.59 -2.04
N ASN A 231 -9.77 -2.31 -0.77
CA ASN A 231 -8.91 -1.21 -0.34
C ASN A 231 -7.49 -1.65 0.06
N PHE A 232 -7.13 -2.93 -0.14
CA PHE A 232 -5.75 -3.42 -0.05
C PHE A 232 -5.23 -3.65 -1.47
N ILE A 233 -4.57 -2.64 -2.03
CA ILE A 233 -4.18 -2.59 -3.44
C ILE A 233 -2.88 -3.35 -3.66
N VAL A 234 -2.95 -4.44 -4.44
CA VAL A 234 -1.78 -5.30 -4.78
C VAL A 234 -1.21 -5.04 -6.17
N ALA A 235 -2.03 -4.47 -7.06
CA ALA A 235 -1.66 -3.98 -8.38
C ALA A 235 -2.67 -2.88 -8.80
N PRO A 236 -2.41 -2.10 -9.87
CA PRO A 236 -3.38 -1.12 -10.35
C PRO A 236 -4.76 -1.76 -10.56
N ASP A 237 -5.79 -1.10 -10.03
CA ASP A 237 -7.19 -1.55 -10.10
C ASP A 237 -7.47 -2.98 -9.58
N LYS A 238 -6.59 -3.51 -8.72
CA LYS A 238 -6.70 -4.86 -8.16
C LYS A 238 -6.46 -4.87 -6.65
N GLY A 239 -7.49 -5.23 -5.90
CA GLY A 239 -7.43 -5.51 -4.47
C GLY A 239 -6.87 -6.89 -4.15
N LEU A 240 -6.66 -7.15 -2.86
CA LEU A 240 -6.18 -8.42 -2.35
C LEU A 240 -7.31 -9.47 -2.37
N GLU A 241 -7.13 -10.54 -3.14
CA GLU A 241 -8.02 -11.72 -3.09
C GLU A 241 -7.76 -12.53 -1.82
N TYR A 242 -8.81 -12.89 -1.10
CA TYR A 242 -8.74 -13.65 0.14
C TYR A 242 -9.86 -14.70 0.22
N THR A 243 -9.55 -15.80 0.92
CA THR A 243 -10.46 -16.94 1.09
C THR A 243 -10.51 -17.33 2.55
N ILE A 244 -11.73 -17.50 3.08
CA ILE A 244 -11.94 -18.21 4.35
C ILE A 244 -12.54 -19.57 3.99
N SER A 245 -11.77 -20.64 4.22
CA SER A 245 -12.26 -22.01 4.02
C SER A 245 -13.11 -22.47 5.20
N LEU A 246 -14.33 -22.90 4.91
CA LEU A 246 -15.36 -23.33 5.87
C LEU A 246 -15.59 -24.83 5.82
#